data_AF-A0A1G1R3I0-F1
#
_entry.id   AF-A0A1G1R3I0-F1
#
_cell.length_a   1.000
_cell.length_b   1.000
_cell.length_c   1.000
_cell.angle_alpha   90.00
_cell.angle_beta   90.00
_cell.angle_gamma   90.00
#
_symmetry.space_group_name_H-M   'P 1'
#
loop_
_entity.id
_entity.type
_entity.pdbx_description
1 polymer ?
#
loop_
_entity_poly.entity_id
_entity_poly.type
_entity_poly.pdbx_seq_one_letter_code
_entity_poly.pdbx_strand_id
1 'polypeptide(L)'
;MEITEVRIFLKDSVDKKLKAYATVTFDDAFVVRNIKVIEGSSGLFIAMPSRKIKQPCPKCGYRNEIRSKYCNQCAGQLPLVSEPITGESQASDMQSEHKDIAHPITQIFREQLQKKVIEAYEQEKKKGPRVAVKE
;
A
#
# COMPACT_ATOMS: atom_id res chain seq x y z
N MET A 1 13.40 -8.73 13.77
CA MET A 1 12.50 -7.57 13.89
C MET A 1 11.23 -8.07 14.54
N GLU A 2 10.91 -7.54 15.70
CA GLU A 2 9.74 -7.91 16.48
C GLU A 2 8.60 -6.92 16.22
N ILE A 3 7.37 -7.43 16.22
CA ILE A 3 6.17 -6.61 16.09
C ILE A 3 5.66 -6.37 17.51
N THR A 4 5.90 -5.18 18.03
CA THR A 4 5.62 -4.86 19.44
C THR A 4 4.21 -4.34 19.65
N GLU A 5 3.63 -3.65 18.65
CA GLU A 5 2.26 -3.16 18.73
C GLU A 5 1.55 -3.23 17.37
N VAL A 6 0.25 -3.57 17.39
CA VAL A 6 -0.63 -3.50 16.22
C VAL A 6 -1.92 -2.79 16.60
N ARG A 7 -2.19 -1.65 15.95
CA ARG A 7 -3.45 -0.89 16.09
C ARG A 7 -4.30 -1.05 14.84
N ILE A 8 -5.56 -1.44 15.03
CA ILE A 8 -6.51 -1.67 13.94
C ILE A 8 -7.58 -0.58 13.95
N PHE A 9 -7.86 -0.04 12.77
CA PHE A 9 -8.92 0.93 12.51
C PHE A 9 -9.89 0.32 11.50
N LEU A 10 -11.00 -0.23 12.00
CA LEU A 10 -12.04 -0.81 11.15
C LEU A 10 -12.62 0.24 10.20
N LYS A 11 -12.89 -0.15 8.96
CA LYS A 11 -13.44 0.72 7.94
C LYS A 11 -14.48 -0.03 7.11
N ASP A 12 -15.68 0.55 7.03
CA ASP A 12 -16.64 0.17 6.01
C ASP A 12 -16.36 0.93 4.72
N SER A 13 -15.92 0.20 3.70
CA SER A 13 -15.78 0.70 2.34
C SER A 13 -16.97 0.28 1.48
N VAL A 14 -17.33 1.13 0.51
CA VAL A 14 -18.45 0.90 -0.42
C VAL A 14 -18.30 -0.43 -1.16
N ASP A 15 -17.09 -0.73 -1.64
CA ASP A 15 -16.77 -1.97 -2.36
C ASP A 15 -16.60 -3.19 -1.45
N LYS A 16 -16.71 -3.02 -0.12
CA LYS A 16 -16.47 -4.02 0.95
C LYS A 16 -15.10 -4.72 0.94
N LYS A 17 -14.23 -4.44 -0.03
CA LYS A 17 -12.88 -5.02 -0.16
C LYS A 17 -11.95 -4.57 0.96
N LEU A 18 -11.87 -3.27 1.21
CA LEU A 18 -11.07 -2.73 2.31
C LEU A 18 -11.86 -2.91 3.61
N LYS A 19 -11.25 -3.59 4.59
CA LYS A 19 -11.87 -3.90 5.89
C LYS A 19 -11.33 -3.04 7.03
N ALA A 20 -10.05 -2.71 6.99
CA ALA A 20 -9.40 -1.93 8.02
C ALA A 20 -8.11 -1.30 7.53
N TYR A 21 -7.67 -0.27 8.24
CA TYR A 21 -6.29 0.17 8.25
C TYR A 21 -5.58 -0.35 9.50
N ALA A 22 -4.31 -0.69 9.37
CA ALA A 22 -3.45 -1.12 10.45
C ALA A 22 -2.26 -0.16 10.57
N THR A 23 -1.87 0.10 11.81
CA THR A 23 -0.61 0.75 12.17
C THR A 23 0.19 -0.23 13.02
N VAL A 24 1.43 -0.47 12.63
CA VAL A 24 2.30 -1.46 13.26
C VAL A 24 3.56 -0.78 13.80
N THR A 25 3.88 -1.06 15.05
CA THR A 25 5.13 -0.65 15.70
C THR A 25 6.08 -1.85 15.74
N PHE A 26 7.32 -1.62 15.33
CA PHE A 26 8.39 -2.60 15.32
C PHE A 26 9.47 -2.20 16.31
N ASP A 27 9.93 -3.18 17.09
CA ASP A 27 11.00 -3.04 18.09
C ASP A 27 10.84 -1.81 19.02
N ASP A 28 9.60 -1.37 19.29
CA ASP A 28 9.25 -0.15 20.03
C ASP A 28 9.93 1.15 19.54
N ALA A 29 10.44 1.14 18.31
CA ALA A 29 11.29 2.20 17.77
C ALA A 29 10.83 2.72 16.41
N PHE A 30 10.06 1.93 15.65
CA PHE A 30 9.68 2.29 14.28
C PHE A 30 8.21 1.98 13.98
N VAL A 31 7.48 2.94 13.43
CA VAL A 31 6.04 2.80 13.15
C VAL A 31 5.77 2.87 11.65
N VAL A 32 5.06 1.87 11.13
CA VAL A 32 4.50 1.88 9.76
C VAL A 32 2.99 2.05 9.83
N ARG A 33 2.49 3.10 9.19
CA ARG A 33 1.06 3.43 9.09
C ARG A 33 0.50 3.03 7.73
N ASN A 34 -0.84 3.03 7.64
CA ASN A 34 -1.59 2.81 6.41
C ASN A 34 -1.35 1.44 5.75
N ILE A 35 -1.03 0.41 6.54
CA ILE A 35 -1.16 -0.98 6.08
C ILE A 35 -2.66 -1.27 5.93
N LYS A 36 -3.09 -1.89 4.84
CA LYS A 36 -4.51 -2.16 4.57
C LYS A 36 -4.81 -3.63 4.80
N VAL A 37 -5.92 -3.91 5.49
CA VAL A 37 -6.49 -5.27 5.55
C VAL A 37 -7.56 -5.36 4.47
N ILE A 38 -7.37 -6.27 3.53
CA ILE A 38 -8.20 -6.41 2.32
C ILE A 38 -8.79 -7.82 2.27
N GLU A 39 -10.05 -7.92 1.89
CA GLU A 39 -10.73 -9.17 1.54
C GLU A 39 -10.54 -9.46 0.04
N GLY A 40 -9.75 -10.49 -0.25
CA GLY A 40 -9.57 -11.04 -1.59
C GLY A 40 -10.44 -12.28 -1.84
N SER A 41 -10.27 -12.90 -2.99
CA SER A 41 -10.97 -14.14 -3.35
C SER A 41 -10.54 -15.34 -2.51
N SER A 42 -9.27 -15.38 -2.07
CA SER A 42 -8.67 -16.44 -1.26
C SER A 42 -8.68 -16.14 0.25
N GLY A 43 -9.37 -15.08 0.68
CA GLY A 43 -9.46 -14.68 2.08
C GLY A 43 -8.84 -13.31 2.37
N LEU A 44 -8.60 -13.06 3.66
CA LEU A 44 -8.02 -11.80 4.14
C LEU A 44 -6.51 -11.78 3.91
N PHE A 45 -6.01 -10.64 3.45
CA PHE A 45 -4.57 -10.39 3.29
C PHE A 45 -4.24 -8.94 3.62
N ILE A 46 -2.95 -8.66 3.79
CA ILE A 46 -2.47 -7.29 4.00
C ILE A 46 -1.88 -6.70 2.72
N ALA A 47 -2.17 -5.44 2.46
CA ALA A 47 -1.48 -4.64 1.45
C ALA A 47 -0.65 -3.56 2.14
N MET A 48 0.61 -3.44 1.72
CA MET A 48 1.55 -2.48 2.26
C MET A 48 1.14 -1.04 1.92
N PRO A 49 1.60 -0.03 2.68
CA PRO A 49 1.38 1.36 2.34
C PRO A 49 2.05 1.67 1.01
N SER A 50 1.29 2.18 0.05
CA SER A 50 1.76 2.43 -1.31
C SER A 50 1.52 3.85 -1.76
N ARG A 51 2.37 4.34 -2.68
CA ARG A 51 2.27 5.66 -3.30
C ARG A 51 2.29 5.54 -4.81
N LYS A 52 1.42 6.31 -5.47
CA LYS A 52 1.43 6.45 -6.92
C LYS A 52 2.73 7.14 -7.37
N ILE A 53 3.44 6.53 -8.32
CA ILE A 53 4.68 7.06 -8.88
C ILE A 53 4.36 8.25 -9.78
N LYS A 54 5.19 9.28 -9.71
CA LYS A 54 5.14 10.44 -10.61
C LYS A 54 6.45 10.59 -11.35
N GLN A 55 6.38 10.99 -12.62
CA GLN A 55 7.54 11.28 -13.47
C GLN A 55 7.69 12.79 -13.70
N PRO A 56 8.90 13.36 -13.58
CA PRO A 56 9.13 14.76 -13.88
C PRO A 56 9.04 15.02 -15.38
N CYS A 57 8.43 16.15 -15.77
CA CYS A 57 8.44 16.62 -17.15
C CYS A 57 9.85 17.07 -17.55
N PRO A 58 10.41 16.62 -18.69
CA PRO A 58 11.73 17.06 -19.14
C PRO A 58 11.77 18.55 -19.53
N LYS A 59 10.62 19.16 -19.86
CA LYS A 59 10.54 20.57 -20.28
C LYS A 59 10.44 21.55 -19.10
N CYS A 60 9.68 21.22 -18.05
CA CYS A 60 9.41 22.16 -16.95
C CYS A 60 9.58 21.57 -15.54
N GLY A 61 9.96 20.30 -15.40
CA GLY A 61 10.16 19.64 -14.10
C GLY A 61 8.88 19.25 -13.34
N TYR A 62 7.69 19.63 -13.82
CA TYR A 62 6.43 19.28 -13.15
C TYR A 62 6.24 17.76 -13.03
N ARG A 63 5.80 17.28 -11.85
CA ARG A 63 5.63 15.84 -11.57
C ARG A 63 4.26 15.34 -12.04
N ASN A 64 4.25 14.69 -13.18
CA ASN A 64 3.06 14.09 -13.79
C ASN A 64 2.85 12.65 -13.36
N GLU A 65 1.64 12.12 -13.55
CA GLU A 65 1.40 10.70 -13.32
C GLU A 65 2.22 9.87 -14.32
N ILE A 66 2.67 8.70 -13.89
CA ILE A 66 3.35 7.78 -14.79
C ILE A 66 2.36 7.41 -15.93
N ARG A 67 2.82 7.48 -17.18
CA ARG A 67 2.02 7.33 -18.43
C ARG A 67 1.13 8.50 -18.87
N SER A 68 1.15 9.66 -18.19
CA SER A 68 0.54 10.87 -18.79
C SER A 68 1.19 11.15 -20.16
N LYS A 69 0.39 11.35 -21.21
CA LYS A 69 0.89 11.65 -22.57
C LYS A 69 1.44 13.07 -22.68
N TYR A 70 0.87 13.99 -21.91
CA TYR A 70 1.25 15.40 -21.87
C TYR A 70 1.45 15.83 -20.43
N CYS A 71 2.30 16.83 -20.24
CA CYS A 71 2.52 17.46 -18.96
C CYS A 71 1.31 18.30 -18.55
N ASN A 72 0.77 18.06 -17.35
CA ASN A 72 -0.38 18.76 -16.79
C ASN A 72 -0.11 20.25 -16.47
N GLN A 73 1.15 20.70 -16.53
CA GLN A 73 1.53 22.11 -16.34
C GLN A 73 1.84 22.85 -17.66
N CYS A 74 2.72 22.33 -18.51
CA CYS A 74 3.21 23.05 -19.70
C CYS A 74 2.68 22.49 -21.02
N ALA A 75 1.80 21.48 -20.97
CA ALA A 75 1.28 20.72 -22.10
C ALA A 75 2.35 20.05 -22.99
N GLY A 76 3.63 20.07 -22.59
CA GLY A 76 4.71 19.41 -23.31
C GLY A 76 4.50 17.90 -23.35
N GLN A 77 4.79 17.28 -24.49
CA GLN A 77 4.71 15.83 -24.66
C GLN A 77 5.70 15.15 -23.70
N LEU A 78 5.22 14.16 -22.94
CA LEU A 78 6.03 13.37 -22.03
C LEU A 78 6.55 12.13 -22.77
N PRO A 79 7.75 11.63 -22.43
CA PRO A 79 8.26 10.40 -23.01
C PRO A 79 7.32 9.25 -22.63
N LEU A 80 6.82 8.54 -23.65
CA LEU A 80 6.14 7.28 -23.44
C LEU A 80 7.20 6.25 -23.05
N VAL A 81 7.20 5.81 -21.79
CA VAL A 81 8.07 4.70 -21.37
C VAL A 81 7.51 3.42 -22.01
N SER A 82 7.99 3.13 -23.21
CA SER A 82 7.80 1.85 -23.90
C SER A 82 9.11 1.08 -23.81
N GLU A 83 9.34 0.36 -22.70
CA GLU A 83 10.05 -0.95 -22.61
C GLU A 83 10.65 -1.23 -21.22
N PRO A 84 10.66 -2.51 -20.78
CA PRO A 84 11.35 -2.96 -19.58
C PRO A 84 12.83 -3.29 -19.85
N ILE A 85 13.74 -2.89 -18.96
CA ILE A 85 15.20 -3.12 -19.07
C ILE A 85 15.61 -4.56 -18.72
N THR A 86 14.71 -5.44 -18.29
CA THR A 86 15.08 -6.81 -17.92
C THR A 86 14.05 -7.80 -18.41
N GLY A 87 14.46 -8.67 -19.33
CA GLY A 87 13.67 -9.81 -19.75
C GLY A 87 13.48 -10.78 -18.59
N GLU A 88 12.23 -10.99 -18.18
CA GLU A 88 11.65 -12.25 -17.74
C GLU A 88 10.15 -12.06 -17.44
N SER A 89 9.32 -12.69 -18.27
CA SER A 89 8.03 -13.31 -17.97
C SER A 89 6.82 -12.47 -17.50
N GLN A 90 5.97 -12.16 -18.48
CA GLN A 90 4.51 -12.34 -18.53
C GLN A 90 3.63 -12.01 -17.28
N ALA A 91 2.67 -11.10 -17.51
CA ALA A 91 1.32 -11.03 -16.91
C ALA A 91 1.04 -10.16 -15.65
N SER A 92 1.77 -9.08 -15.36
CA SER A 92 1.39 -8.17 -14.25
C SER A 92 1.66 -6.66 -14.44
N ASP A 93 1.87 -6.18 -15.68
CA ASP A 93 2.30 -4.79 -15.99
C ASP A 93 1.28 -3.67 -15.71
N MET A 94 0.09 -3.99 -15.22
CA MET A 94 -0.91 -2.99 -14.82
C MET A 94 -0.68 -2.44 -13.40
N GLN A 95 0.22 -3.06 -12.61
CA GLN A 95 0.47 -2.67 -11.22
C GLN A 95 1.65 -1.70 -11.03
N SER A 96 2.45 -1.42 -12.07
CA SER A 96 3.67 -0.58 -12.01
C SER A 96 3.42 0.91 -11.69
N GLU A 97 2.17 1.34 -11.52
CA GLU A 97 1.84 2.72 -11.17
C GLU A 97 2.01 3.05 -9.68
N HIS A 98 1.94 2.05 -8.81
CA HIS A 98 2.07 2.22 -7.37
C HIS A 98 3.30 1.48 -6.88
N LYS A 99 4.10 2.13 -6.04
CA LYS A 99 5.21 1.51 -5.32
C LYS A 99 4.92 1.51 -3.84
N ASP A 100 5.21 0.38 -3.20
CA ASP A 100 5.14 0.26 -1.76
C ASP A 100 6.22 1.15 -1.12
N ILE A 101 5.81 1.92 -0.11
CA ILE A 101 6.68 2.78 0.67
C ILE A 101 7.49 1.93 1.66
N ALA A 102 6.87 0.89 2.20
CA ALA A 102 7.49 -0.08 3.09
C ALA A 102 7.06 -1.47 2.66
N HIS A 103 7.99 -2.42 2.62
CA HIS A 103 7.68 -3.81 2.32
C HIS A 103 8.64 -4.75 3.07
N PRO A 104 8.17 -5.92 3.53
CA PRO A 104 9.05 -6.93 4.10
C PRO A 104 9.97 -7.48 3.00
N ILE A 105 11.26 -7.57 3.29
CA ILE A 105 12.25 -8.11 2.34
C ILE A 105 12.20 -9.64 2.31
N THR A 106 12.02 -10.28 3.47
CA THR A 106 12.03 -11.74 3.60
C THR A 106 10.63 -12.31 3.67
N GLN A 107 10.44 -13.50 3.09
CA GLN A 107 9.16 -14.22 3.13
C GLN A 107 8.74 -14.55 4.57
N ILE A 108 9.69 -14.97 5.41
CA ILE A 108 9.44 -15.32 6.81
C ILE A 108 8.79 -14.14 7.55
N PHE A 109 9.36 -12.95 7.41
CA PHE A 109 8.83 -11.77 8.09
C PHE A 109 7.50 -11.31 7.48
N ARG A 110 7.32 -11.46 6.15
CA ARG A 110 6.05 -11.18 5.48
C ARG A 110 4.91 -12.02 6.06
N GLU A 111 5.13 -13.32 6.23
CA GLU A 111 4.13 -14.23 6.79
C GLU A 111 3.84 -13.91 8.26
N GLN A 112 4.86 -13.63 9.06
CA GLN A 112 4.72 -13.19 10.45
C GLN A 112 3.90 -11.90 10.57
N LEU A 113 4.23 -10.89 9.76
CA LEU A 113 3.52 -9.61 9.73
C LEU A 113 2.06 -9.79 9.33
N GLN A 114 1.79 -10.55 8.25
CA GLN A 114 0.43 -10.84 7.81
C GLN A 114 -0.38 -11.53 8.91
N LYS A 115 0.17 -12.58 9.52
CA LYS A 115 -0.51 -13.31 10.60
C LYS A 115 -0.86 -12.40 11.77
N LYS A 116 0.12 -11.63 12.29
CA LYS A 116 -0.07 -10.73 13.43
C LYS A 116 -1.12 -9.66 13.16
N VAL A 117 -1.11 -9.05 11.98
CA VAL A 117 -2.08 -8.01 11.62
C VAL A 117 -3.50 -8.56 11.44
N ILE A 118 -3.65 -9.72 10.79
CA ILE A 118 -4.96 -10.35 10.60
C ILE A 118 -5.55 -10.79 11.94
N GLU A 119 -4.74 -11.40 12.82
CA GLU A 119 -5.16 -11.81 14.16
C GLU A 119 -5.67 -10.61 14.97
N ALA A 120 -4.93 -9.50 14.97
CA ALA A 120 -5.35 -8.26 15.63
C ALA A 120 -6.66 -7.72 15.03
N TYR A 121 -6.83 -7.80 13.71
CA TYR A 121 -8.07 -7.37 13.04
C TYR A 121 -9.28 -8.21 13.45
N GLU A 122 -9.13 -9.53 13.53
CA GLU A 122 -10.22 -10.42 13.96
C GLU A 122 -10.63 -10.16 15.41
N GLN A 123 -9.66 -9.90 16.29
CA GLN A 123 -9.92 -9.52 17.67
C GLN A 123 -10.67 -8.18 17.75
N GLU A 124 -10.25 -7.17 16.98
CA GLU A 124 -10.90 -5.86 16.98
C GLU A 124 -12.31 -5.93 16.39
N LYS A 125 -12.50 -6.73 15.33
CA LYS A 125 -13.82 -6.99 14.74
C LYS A 125 -14.81 -7.56 15.75
N LYS A 126 -14.36 -8.42 16.67
CA LYS A 126 -15.20 -8.98 17.75
C LYS A 126 -15.54 -7.96 18.83
N LYS A 127 -14.66 -6.99 19.09
CA LYS A 127 -14.88 -5.92 20.10
C LYS A 127 -15.85 -4.84 19.63
N GLY A 128 -16.09 -4.74 18.33
CA GLY A 128 -16.94 -3.71 17.73
C GLY A 128 -16.23 -2.36 17.59
N PRO A 129 -16.80 -1.40 16.84
CA PRO A 129 -16.16 -0.13 16.55
C PRO A 129 -16.00 0.70 17.83
N ARG A 130 -14.75 0.94 18.25
CA ARG A 130 -14.44 2.01 19.21
C ARG A 130 -14.61 3.33 18.49
N VAL A 131 -15.56 4.16 18.95
CA VAL A 131 -15.72 5.54 18.46
C VAL A 131 -14.40 6.25 18.70
N ALA A 132 -13.71 6.62 17.62
CA ALA A 132 -12.49 7.40 17.71
C ALA A 132 -12.82 8.75 18.32
N VAL A 133 -12.29 9.02 19.52
CA VAL A 133 -12.28 10.35 20.12
C VAL A 133 -11.45 11.22 19.16
N LYS A 134 -12.11 12.16 18.48
CA LYS A 134 -11.43 13.21 17.74
C LYS A 134 -10.88 14.20 18.77
N GLU A 135 -9.57 14.31 18.87
CA GLU A 135 -8.90 15.51 19.41
C GLU A 135 -8.89 16.62 18.36
#